data_AF-A0A4Q3UQR9-F1
#
_entry.id   AF-A0A4Q3UQR9-F1
#
_cell.length_a   1.000
_cell.length_b   1.000
_cell.length_c   1.000
_cell.angle_alpha   90.00
_cell.angle_beta   90.00
_cell.angle_gamma   90.00
#
_symmetry.space_group_name_H-M   'P 1'
#
loop_
_entity.id
_entity.type
_entity.pdbx_description
1 polymer ?
#
loop_
_entity_poly.entity_id
_entity_poly.type
_entity_poly.pdbx_seq_one_letter_code
_entity_poly.pdbx_strand_id
1 'polypeptide(L)'
;AAAANKENRRVLDHDFIKEHTAGFEDFADYCRKANWSDIETYSGLTREALEGLAQTYAKAERVMGIYGMGLTQHVAGVQNVQMLVNLLLLRGNMGRPGAGICPVRGHSNVQGQRTVGISEKPD
;
A
#
# COMPACT_ATOMS: atom_id res chain seq x y z
N ALA A 1 -3.99 19.57 -4.57
CA ALA A 1 -5.03 19.10 -5.51
C ALA A 1 -6.38 19.16 -4.82
N ALA A 2 -7.33 19.83 -5.46
CA ALA A 2 -8.58 20.31 -4.89
C ALA A 2 -9.49 19.18 -4.37
N ALA A 3 -10.29 19.51 -3.36
CA ALA A 3 -11.35 18.67 -2.85
C ALA A 3 -12.34 18.33 -3.97
N ALA A 4 -12.17 17.17 -4.60
CA ALA A 4 -13.13 16.65 -5.56
C ALA A 4 -14.47 16.39 -4.85
N ASN A 5 -15.55 16.87 -5.47
CA ASN A 5 -16.94 16.76 -5.03
C ASN A 5 -17.29 15.35 -4.52
N LYS A 6 -17.85 15.28 -3.31
CA LYS A 6 -18.15 14.03 -2.57
C LYS A 6 -19.05 13.06 -3.34
N GLU A 7 -19.89 13.56 -4.24
CA GLU A 7 -20.91 12.78 -4.97
C GLU A 7 -20.39 12.05 -6.22
N ASN A 8 -19.15 12.30 -6.67
CA ASN A 8 -18.63 11.68 -7.90
C ASN A 8 -17.22 11.11 -7.72
N ARG A 9 -16.87 10.74 -6.49
CA ARG A 9 -15.51 10.29 -6.16
C ARG A 9 -15.32 8.85 -6.64
N ARG A 10 -14.62 8.71 -7.77
CA ARG A 10 -14.13 7.41 -8.24
C ARG A 10 -13.31 6.76 -7.12
N VAL A 11 -13.46 5.45 -6.96
CA VAL A 11 -12.72 4.70 -5.94
C VAL A 11 -11.23 4.83 -6.20
N LEU A 12 -10.78 4.77 -7.46
CA LEU A 12 -9.39 4.99 -7.84
C LEU A 12 -9.14 6.46 -8.18
N ASP A 13 -7.98 6.98 -7.79
CA ASP A 13 -7.53 8.32 -8.14
C ASP A 13 -6.81 8.30 -9.49
N HIS A 14 -7.58 8.28 -10.58
CA HIS A 14 -7.04 8.15 -11.93
C HIS A 14 -6.11 9.29 -12.33
N ASP A 15 -6.34 10.50 -11.82
CA ASP A 15 -5.48 11.66 -12.10
C ASP A 15 -4.12 11.45 -11.42
N PHE A 16 -4.12 11.09 -10.14
CA PHE A 16 -2.88 10.75 -9.42
C PHE A 16 -2.14 9.58 -10.07
N ILE A 17 -2.86 8.51 -10.43
CA ILE A 17 -2.27 7.33 -11.09
C ILE A 17 -1.58 7.76 -12.39
N LYS A 18 -2.25 8.54 -13.22
CA LYS A 18 -1.70 8.98 -14.51
C LYS A 18 -0.48 9.91 -14.34
N GLU A 19 -0.50 10.78 -13.34
CA GLU A 19 0.54 11.79 -13.15
C GLU A 19 1.77 11.28 -12.39
N HIS A 20 1.57 10.36 -11.43
CA HIS A 20 2.58 10.01 -10.43
C HIS A 20 2.92 8.53 -10.34
N THR A 21 2.40 7.68 -11.23
CA THR A 21 2.68 6.23 -11.21
C THR A 21 3.06 5.72 -12.59
N ALA A 22 3.57 4.49 -12.63
CA ALA A 22 3.86 3.76 -13.87
C ALA A 22 3.41 2.30 -13.71
N GLY A 23 3.11 1.62 -14.83
CA GLY A 23 2.75 0.21 -14.84
C GLY A 23 1.34 -0.11 -14.31
N PHE A 24 0.43 0.86 -14.28
CA PHE A 24 -0.93 0.66 -13.74
C PHE A 24 -1.72 -0.42 -14.47
N GLU A 25 -1.70 -0.43 -15.80
CA GLU A 25 -2.51 -1.39 -16.58
C GLU A 25 -2.05 -2.83 -16.34
N ASP A 26 -0.74 -3.09 -16.39
CA ASP A 26 -0.17 -4.41 -16.10
C ASP A 26 -0.51 -4.86 -14.67
N PHE A 27 -0.42 -3.95 -13.70
CA PHE A 27 -0.77 -4.23 -12.30
C PHE A 27 -2.27 -4.51 -12.13
N ALA A 28 -3.13 -3.72 -12.78
CA ALA A 28 -4.57 -3.91 -12.72
C ALA A 28 -4.97 -5.26 -13.34
N ASP A 29 -4.36 -5.64 -14.46
CA ASP A 29 -4.58 -6.93 -15.09
C ASP A 29 -4.07 -8.10 -14.24
N TYR A 30 -2.92 -7.95 -13.59
CA TYR A 30 -2.44 -8.91 -12.60
C TYR A 30 -3.47 -9.10 -11.46
N CYS A 31 -3.98 -8.00 -10.89
CA CYS A 31 -4.98 -8.06 -9.83
C CYS A 31 -6.30 -8.71 -10.29
N ARG A 32 -6.77 -8.41 -11.51
CA ARG A 32 -8.01 -9.00 -12.09
C ARG A 32 -7.88 -10.51 -12.33
N LYS A 33 -6.67 -11.01 -12.55
CA LYS A 33 -6.39 -12.44 -12.73
C LYS A 33 -6.24 -13.21 -11.42
N ALA A 34 -6.19 -12.51 -10.27
CA ALA A 34 -6.06 -13.16 -8.98
C ALA A 34 -7.31 -13.99 -8.66
N ASN A 35 -7.11 -15.24 -8.26
CA ASN A 35 -8.20 -16.16 -7.95
C ASN A 35 -8.67 -15.99 -6.51
N TRP A 36 -9.98 -15.84 -6.31
CA TRP A 36 -10.58 -15.72 -4.99
C TRP A 36 -10.35 -16.94 -4.10
N SER A 37 -10.39 -18.17 -4.65
CA SER A 37 -10.16 -19.37 -3.83
C SER A 37 -8.78 -19.35 -3.17
N ASP A 38 -7.78 -18.88 -3.92
CA ASP A 38 -6.39 -18.83 -3.45
C ASP A 38 -6.25 -17.73 -2.39
N ILE A 39 -6.87 -16.56 -2.62
CA ILE A 39 -6.87 -15.46 -1.66
C ILE A 39 -7.49 -15.91 -0.33
N GLU A 40 -8.66 -16.53 -0.35
CA GLU A 40 -9.33 -17.00 0.87
C GLU A 40 -8.50 -18.07 1.58
N THR A 41 -7.96 -19.04 0.83
CA THR A 41 -7.14 -20.13 1.38
C THR A 41 -5.88 -19.60 2.07
N TYR A 42 -5.13 -18.71 1.42
CA TYR A 42 -3.86 -18.23 1.95
C TYR A 42 -4.00 -17.14 3.01
N SER A 43 -5.04 -16.31 2.92
CA SER A 43 -5.29 -15.27 3.93
C SER A 43 -6.00 -15.80 5.18
N GLY A 44 -6.75 -16.90 5.04
CA GLY A 44 -7.65 -17.39 6.08
C GLY A 44 -8.86 -16.48 6.33
N LEU A 45 -9.13 -15.53 5.43
CA LEU A 45 -10.25 -14.60 5.51
C LEU A 45 -11.29 -14.94 4.45
N THR A 46 -12.58 -14.75 4.79
CA THR A 46 -13.64 -14.86 3.79
C THR A 46 -13.63 -13.66 2.86
N ARG A 47 -14.15 -13.85 1.65
CA ARG A 47 -14.36 -12.78 0.69
C ARG A 47 -15.17 -11.63 1.27
N GLU A 48 -16.21 -11.90 2.05
CA GLU A 48 -17.04 -10.85 2.67
C GLU A 48 -16.24 -9.99 3.65
N ALA A 49 -15.35 -10.60 4.45
CA ALA A 49 -14.48 -9.86 5.36
C ALA A 49 -13.50 -8.95 4.59
N LEU A 50 -12.92 -9.47 3.50
CA LEU A 50 -12.02 -8.72 2.62
C LEU A 50 -12.74 -7.58 1.89
N GLU A 51 -13.92 -7.83 1.33
CA GLU A 51 -14.73 -6.80 0.68
C GLU A 51 -15.21 -5.74 1.68
N GLY A 52 -15.54 -6.13 2.92
CA GLY A 52 -15.88 -5.18 4.00
C GLY A 52 -14.73 -4.24 4.36
N LEU A 53 -13.51 -4.77 4.44
CA LEU A 53 -12.30 -3.96 4.60
C LEU A 53 -12.08 -3.05 3.38
N ALA A 54 -12.24 -3.58 2.16
CA ALA A 54 -12.08 -2.81 0.93
C ALA A 54 -13.09 -1.66 0.84
N GLN A 55 -14.34 -1.85 1.28
CA GLN A 55 -15.35 -0.79 1.35
C GLN A 55 -14.99 0.29 2.38
N THR A 56 -14.46 -0.11 3.54
CA THR A 56 -13.99 0.82 4.58
C THR A 56 -12.84 1.67 4.05
N TYR A 57 -11.84 1.02 3.42
CA TYR A 57 -10.74 1.68 2.74
C TYR A 57 -11.23 2.62 1.61
N ALA A 58 -12.20 2.16 0.82
CA ALA A 58 -12.74 2.92 -0.30
C ALA A 58 -13.46 4.21 0.14
N LYS A 59 -14.03 4.24 1.34
CA LYS A 59 -14.70 5.42 1.92
C LYS A 59 -13.73 6.36 2.65
N ALA A 60 -12.56 5.87 3.06
CA ALA A 60 -11.60 6.67 3.79
C ALA A 60 -10.98 7.78 2.92
N GLU A 61 -11.02 9.02 3.42
CA GLU A 61 -10.44 10.18 2.73
C GLU A 61 -8.91 10.23 2.85
N ARG A 62 -8.36 9.70 3.94
CA ARG A 62 -6.93 9.70 4.28
C ARG A 62 -6.56 8.37 4.92
N VAL A 63 -5.53 7.70 4.41
CA VAL A 63 -5.10 6.39 4.89
C VAL A 63 -3.59 6.31 5.01
N MET A 64 -3.12 5.80 6.15
CA MET A 64 -1.71 5.49 6.39
C MET A 64 -1.48 3.98 6.43
N GLY A 65 -0.48 3.50 5.69
CA GLY A 65 0.03 2.13 5.78
C GLY A 65 1.09 2.03 6.88
N ILE A 66 0.68 1.70 8.10
CA ILE A 66 1.59 1.51 9.24
C ILE A 66 2.01 0.04 9.27
N TYR A 67 3.31 -0.23 9.24
CA TYR A 67 3.82 -1.61 9.26
C TYR A 67 5.15 -1.71 10.01
N GLY A 68 5.48 -2.94 10.39
CA GLY A 68 6.74 -3.30 11.03
C GLY A 68 7.22 -4.67 10.54
N MET A 69 7.85 -5.41 11.44
CA MET A 69 8.55 -6.66 11.11
C MET A 69 7.65 -7.75 10.52
N GLY A 70 6.36 -7.80 10.88
CA GLY A 70 5.41 -8.78 10.31
C GLY A 70 5.26 -8.67 8.79
N LEU A 71 5.53 -7.51 8.20
CA LEU A 71 5.53 -7.33 6.75
C LEU A 71 6.91 -7.59 6.14
N THR A 72 7.96 -7.09 6.79
CA THR A 72 9.32 -7.05 6.21
C THR A 72 10.15 -8.30 6.46
N GLN A 73 9.88 -9.07 7.53
CA GLN A 73 10.57 -10.32 7.84
C GLN A 73 9.88 -11.55 7.24
N HIS A 74 9.13 -11.36 6.16
CA HIS A 74 8.58 -12.41 5.34
C HIS A 74 9.52 -12.73 4.17
N VAL A 75 9.52 -13.96 3.65
CA VAL A 75 10.35 -14.34 2.48
C VAL A 75 10.05 -13.50 1.24
N ALA A 76 8.82 -13.00 1.13
CA ALA A 76 8.36 -12.06 0.12
C ALA A 76 8.25 -10.62 0.65
N GLY A 77 9.06 -10.23 1.64
CA GLY A 77 8.90 -8.97 2.37
C GLY A 77 9.00 -7.72 1.48
N VAL A 78 9.86 -7.76 0.46
CA VAL A 78 9.96 -6.68 -0.54
C VAL A 78 8.65 -6.55 -1.33
N GLN A 79 8.14 -7.67 -1.84
CA GLN A 79 6.89 -7.71 -2.60
C GLN A 79 5.70 -7.27 -1.74
N ASN A 80 5.65 -7.68 -0.48
CA ASN A 80 4.60 -7.28 0.46
C ASN A 80 4.57 -5.76 0.65
N VAL A 81 5.73 -5.13 0.85
CA VAL A 81 5.83 -3.66 0.95
C VAL A 81 5.43 -2.98 -0.36
N GLN A 82 5.87 -3.51 -1.50
CA GLN A 82 5.48 -2.98 -2.82
C GLN A 82 3.95 -3.05 -3.03
N MET A 83 3.30 -4.16 -2.67
CA MET A 83 1.85 -4.30 -2.78
C MET A 83 1.09 -3.32 -1.88
N LEU A 84 1.58 -3.10 -0.64
CA LEU A 84 1.01 -2.08 0.25
C LEU A 84 1.16 -0.68 -0.36
N VAL A 85 2.33 -0.36 -0.91
CA VAL A 85 2.57 0.93 -1.57
C VAL A 85 1.67 1.09 -2.79
N ASN A 86 1.53 0.07 -3.64
CA ASN A 86 0.64 0.09 -4.80
C ASN A 86 -0.81 0.38 -4.39
N LEU A 87 -1.30 -0.26 -3.32
CA LEU A 87 -2.64 -0.02 -2.79
C LEU A 87 -2.87 1.44 -2.39
N LEU A 88 -1.86 2.08 -1.78
CA LEU A 88 -1.92 3.50 -1.38
C LEU A 88 -1.84 4.43 -2.61
N LEU A 89 -0.98 4.11 -3.59
CA LEU A 89 -0.82 4.87 -4.82
C LEU A 89 -2.10 4.89 -5.67
N LEU A 90 -2.82 3.76 -5.74
CA LEU A 90 -4.12 3.64 -6.42
C LEU A 90 -5.17 4.67 -5.96
N ARG A 91 -4.96 5.24 -4.77
CA ARG A 91 -5.88 6.16 -4.09
C ARG A 91 -5.32 7.55 -3.88
N GLY A 92 -4.13 7.84 -4.40
CA GLY A 92 -3.43 9.08 -4.10
C GLY A 92 -3.16 9.26 -2.60
N ASN A 93 -3.02 8.16 -1.84
CA ASN A 93 -2.67 8.20 -0.42
C ASN A 93 -1.16 8.42 -0.22
N MET A 94 -0.57 9.37 -0.94
CA MET A 94 0.84 9.73 -0.91
C MET A 94 1.02 11.24 -1.08
N GLY A 95 2.04 11.82 -0.45
CA GLY A 95 2.38 13.23 -0.62
C GLY A 95 1.38 14.23 0.02
N ARG A 96 0.53 13.78 0.96
CA ARG A 96 -0.46 14.66 1.63
C ARG A 96 -0.61 14.34 3.12
N PRO A 97 -0.99 15.31 3.97
CA PRO A 97 -1.15 15.10 5.40
C PRO A 97 -2.17 14.00 5.75
N GLY A 98 -1.81 13.16 6.73
CA GLY A 98 -2.66 12.05 7.19
C GLY A 98 -2.71 10.84 6.24
N ALA A 99 -1.86 10.81 5.21
CA ALA A 99 -1.72 9.66 4.32
C ALA A 99 -0.25 9.27 4.11
N GLY A 100 -0.01 8.08 3.56
CA GLY A 100 1.33 7.60 3.19
C GLY A 100 1.74 6.34 3.95
N ILE A 101 3.01 5.97 3.82
CA ILE A 101 3.58 4.83 4.54
C ILE A 101 4.23 5.26 5.85
N CYS A 102 4.15 4.40 6.86
CA CYS A 102 4.81 4.56 8.15
C CYS A 102 5.48 3.25 8.55
N PRO A 103 6.72 3.00 8.08
CA PRO A 103 7.53 1.89 8.58
C PRO A 103 7.99 2.20 10.00
N VAL A 104 7.34 1.59 11.00
CA VAL A 104 7.73 1.71 12.41
C VAL A 104 8.96 0.83 12.63
N ARG A 105 10.09 1.46 12.97
CA ARG A 105 11.39 0.79 13.11
C ARG A 105 11.75 0.66 14.59
N GLY A 106 12.28 -0.49 14.99
CA GLY A 106 12.42 -0.86 16.41
C GLY A 106 13.60 -0.20 17.12
N HIS A 107 14.82 -0.37 16.59
CA HIS A 107 16.02 0.19 17.22
C HIS A 107 16.02 1.72 17.17
N SER A 108 16.40 2.34 18.29
CA SER A 108 16.33 3.80 18.49
C SER A 108 17.00 4.63 17.39
N ASN A 109 18.09 4.13 16.79
CA ASN A 109 18.85 4.87 15.79
C ASN A 109 19.08 4.09 14.47
N VAL A 110 18.22 3.12 14.15
CA VAL A 110 18.31 2.42 12.85
C VAL A 110 18.02 3.36 11.67
N GLN A 111 17.33 4.47 11.90
CA GLN A 111 17.21 5.58 10.95
C GLN A 111 18.55 6.26 10.74
N GLY A 112 19.15 6.77 11.82
CA GLY A 112 20.41 7.51 11.72
C GLY A 112 21.53 6.67 11.12
N GLN A 113 21.65 5.39 11.50
CA GLN A 113 22.64 4.47 10.91
C GLN A 113 22.52 4.39 9.39
N ARG A 114 21.30 4.19 8.86
CA ARG A 114 21.06 4.12 7.41
C ARG A 114 21.27 5.47 6.73
N THR A 115 20.94 6.58 7.39
CA THR A 115 21.20 7.95 6.89
C THR A 115 22.69 8.22 6.67
N VAL A 116 23.58 7.66 7.51
CA VAL A 116 25.04 7.82 7.37
C VAL A 116 25.72 6.69 6.60
N GLY A 117 24.94 5.87 5.87
CA GLY A 117 25.48 4.85 4.96
C GLY A 117 25.87 3.52 5.61
N ILE A 118 25.56 3.29 6.89
CA ILE A 118 25.81 1.99 7.53
C ILE A 118 24.78 0.98 7.01
N SER A 119 25.24 -0.03 6.27
CA SER A 119 24.42 -1.11 5.73
C SER A 119 24.88 -2.49 6.23
N GLU A 120 24.00 -3.50 6.16
CA GLU A 120 24.34 -4.88 6.57
C GLU A 120 25.24 -5.62 5.56
N LYS A 121 25.46 -5.05 4.38
CA LYS A 121 26.40 -5.56 3.38
C LYS A 121 27.61 -4.63 3.35
N PRO A 122 28.71 -4.96 4.07
CA PRO A 122 30.00 -4.40 3.71
C PRO A 122 30.29 -4.88 2.29
N ASP A 123 30.77 -3.99 1.42
CA ASP A 123 31.28 -4.39 0.10
C ASP A 123 32.32 -5.52 0.22
#